data_AF-A0A7V7RQB7-F1
#
_entry.id   AF-A0A7V7RQB7-F1
#
_cell.length_a   1.000
_cell.length_b   1.000
_cell.length_c   1.000
_cell.angle_alpha   90.00
_cell.angle_beta   90.00
_cell.angle_gamma   90.00
#
_symmetry.space_group_name_H-M   'P 1'
#
loop_
_entity.id
_entity.type
_entity.pdbx_description
1 polymer ?
#
loop_
_entity_poly.entity_id
_entity_poly.type
_entity_poly.pdbx_seq_one_letter_code
_entity_poly.pdbx_strand_id
1 'polypeptide(L)'
;MDIQMQKANMLADQVRDFIMLVQEKQKEDEGIFHIKLLIEDFKLRVLTDELKRINRYEWDGNYSNYLVKRLKKGFQVIEEYIQGREDLYLIHGRLYTINKGFMLLNNGENGEPSE
;
A
#
# COMPACT_ATOMS: atom_id res chain seq x y z
N MET A 1 -13.52 -17.50 6.40
CA MET A 1 -12.90 -16.15 6.35
C MET A 1 -13.01 -15.66 4.93
N ASP A 2 -13.70 -14.55 4.71
CA ASP A 2 -13.95 -13.98 3.39
C ASP A 2 -12.62 -13.70 2.65
N ILE A 3 -12.52 -14.10 1.38
CA ILE A 3 -11.30 -13.94 0.56
C ILE A 3 -10.89 -12.46 0.49
N GLN A 4 -11.85 -11.53 0.46
CA GLN A 4 -11.56 -10.08 0.42
C GLN A 4 -10.90 -9.61 1.71
N MET A 5 -11.35 -10.11 2.86
CA MET A 5 -10.69 -9.82 4.15
C MET A 5 -9.24 -10.31 4.16
N GLN A 6 -8.98 -11.50 3.60
CA GLN A 6 -7.62 -12.06 3.56
C GLN A 6 -6.71 -11.19 2.69
N LYS A 7 -7.19 -10.81 1.50
CA LYS A 7 -6.47 -9.93 0.58
C LYS A 7 -6.18 -8.57 1.20
N ALA A 8 -7.16 -7.96 1.88
CA ALA A 8 -6.98 -6.68 2.57
C ALA A 8 -5.97 -6.78 3.71
N ASN A 9 -6.03 -7.86 4.50
CA ASN A 9 -5.05 -8.13 5.55
C ASN A 9 -3.63 -8.33 5.00
N MET A 10 -3.48 -9.03 3.86
CA MET A 10 -2.19 -9.23 3.19
C MET A 10 -1.62 -7.92 2.65
N LEU A 11 -2.46 -7.10 2.00
CA LEU A 11 -2.05 -5.76 1.54
C LEU A 11 -1.58 -4.91 2.72
N ALA A 12 -2.31 -4.91 3.83
CA ALA A 12 -1.92 -4.16 5.02
C ALA A 12 -0.55 -4.60 5.56
N ASP A 13 -0.26 -5.90 5.60
CA ASP A 13 1.06 -6.40 6.02
C ASP A 13 2.16 -5.95 5.06
N GLN A 14 1.95 -6.07 3.74
CA GLN A 14 2.91 -5.63 2.73
C GLN A 14 3.23 -4.13 2.82
N VAL A 15 2.21 -3.29 3.04
CA VAL A 15 2.39 -1.85 3.21
C VAL A 15 3.13 -1.54 4.51
N ARG A 16 2.80 -2.25 5.60
CA ARG A 16 3.51 -2.08 6.88
C ARG A 16 4.99 -2.41 6.74
N ASP A 17 5.32 -3.53 6.09
CA ASP A 17 6.71 -3.94 5.84
C ASP A 17 7.45 -2.90 4.99
N PHE A 18 6.79 -2.32 3.99
CA PHE A 18 7.35 -1.24 3.19
C PHE A 18 7.64 0.02 4.04
N ILE A 19 6.70 0.43 4.88
CA ILE A 19 6.89 1.58 5.77
C ILE A 19 8.08 1.33 6.72
N MET A 20 8.18 0.14 7.30
CA MET A 20 9.30 -0.24 8.17
C MET A 20 10.63 -0.18 7.42
N LEU A 21 10.70 -0.79 6.23
CA LEU A 21 11.89 -0.76 5.37
C LEU A 21 12.36 0.67 5.08
N VAL A 22 11.44 1.56 4.71
CA VAL A 22 11.78 2.96 4.43
C VAL A 22 12.26 3.65 5.70
N GLN A 23 11.59 3.44 6.84
CA GLN A 23 11.95 4.07 8.10
C GLN A 23 13.33 3.64 8.63
N GLU A 24 13.70 2.37 8.49
CA GLU A 24 14.98 1.81 8.91
C GLU A 24 16.18 2.32 8.12
N LYS A 25 15.97 2.80 6.88
CA LYS A 25 17.03 3.37 6.07
C LYS A 25 17.55 4.70 6.63
N GLN A 26 18.85 4.94 6.49
CA GLN A 26 19.52 6.17 6.94
C GLN A 26 18.91 7.43 6.29
N LYS A 27 18.87 8.55 7.02
CA LYS A 27 18.27 9.81 6.54
C LYS A 27 19.11 10.54 5.48
N GLU A 28 20.37 10.15 5.32
CA GLU A 28 21.34 10.80 4.42
C GLU A 28 21.05 10.51 2.94
N ASP A 29 20.21 9.51 2.64
CA ASP A 29 19.66 9.28 1.31
C ASP A 29 18.45 10.21 1.09
N GLU A 30 18.64 11.25 0.27
CA GLU A 30 17.62 12.24 -0.05
C GLU A 30 16.35 11.60 -0.65
N GLY A 31 16.52 10.58 -1.48
CA GLY A 31 15.41 9.84 -2.10
C GLY A 31 14.54 9.16 -1.04
N ILE A 32 15.19 8.46 -0.13
CA ILE A 32 14.52 7.81 1.00
C ILE A 32 13.90 8.83 1.96
N PHE A 33 14.58 9.94 2.24
CA PHE A 33 14.04 10.99 3.09
C PHE A 33 12.74 11.57 2.51
N HIS A 34 12.68 11.79 1.19
CA HIS A 34 11.47 12.26 0.54
C HIS A 34 10.33 11.22 0.64
N ILE A 35 10.62 9.93 0.45
CA ILE A 35 9.60 8.87 0.64
C ILE A 35 9.09 8.84 2.09
N LYS A 36 9.95 9.09 3.09
CA LYS A 36 9.51 9.22 4.49
C LYS A 36 8.51 10.35 4.67
N LEU A 37 8.74 11.51 4.05
CA LEU A 37 7.80 12.62 4.10
C LEU A 37 6.46 12.25 3.44
N LEU A 38 6.48 11.61 2.27
CA LEU A 38 5.28 11.15 1.59
C LEU A 38 4.48 10.14 2.45
N ILE A 39 5.16 9.23 3.16
CA ILE A 39 4.52 8.30 4.10
C ILE A 39 3.72 9.05 5.18
N GLU A 40 4.29 10.11 5.74
CA GLU A 40 3.65 10.91 6.78
C GLU A 40 2.52 11.79 6.21
N ASP A 41 2.75 12.46 5.08
CA ASP A 41 1.77 13.34 4.42
C ASP A 41 0.49 12.60 4.04
N PHE A 42 0.63 11.39 3.51
CA PHE A 42 -0.49 10.51 3.17
C PHE A 42 -1.00 9.68 4.37
N LYS A 43 -0.36 9.79 5.53
CA LYS A 43 -0.68 9.06 6.76
C LYS A 43 -0.75 7.55 6.54
N LEU A 44 0.17 7.00 5.74
CA LEU A 44 0.11 5.61 5.29
C LEU A 44 0.10 4.62 6.46
N ARG A 45 0.88 4.88 7.51
CA ARG A 45 0.91 4.04 8.72
C ARG A 45 -0.47 3.93 9.38
N VAL A 46 -1.15 5.06 9.59
CA VAL A 46 -2.48 5.11 10.21
C VAL A 46 -3.50 4.36 9.35
N LEU A 47 -3.50 4.61 8.03
CA LEU A 47 -4.41 3.94 7.10
C LEU A 47 -4.19 2.43 7.07
N THR A 48 -2.94 1.97 7.10
CA THR A 48 -2.58 0.55 7.11
C THR A 48 -2.98 -0.15 8.39
N ASP A 49 -2.71 0.48 9.53
CA ASP A 49 -3.07 -0.07 10.84
C ASP A 49 -4.59 -0.19 10.97
N GLU A 50 -5.33 0.81 10.48
CA GLU A 50 -6.79 0.79 10.46
C GLU A 50 -7.34 -0.27 9.50
N LEU A 51 -6.77 -0.39 8.29
CA LEU A 51 -7.16 -1.42 7.33
C LEU A 51 -6.99 -2.81 7.96
N LYS A 52 -5.87 -3.05 8.66
CA LYS A 52 -5.62 -4.30 9.37
C LYS A 52 -6.60 -4.53 10.51
N ARG A 53 -6.92 -3.49 11.29
CA ARG A 53 -7.82 -3.57 12.45
C ARG A 53 -9.21 -4.01 12.02
N ILE A 54 -9.83 -3.29 11.08
CA ILE A 54 -11.22 -3.58 10.68
C ILE A 54 -11.33 -4.95 10.00
N ASN A 55 -10.32 -5.34 9.21
CA ASN A 55 -10.29 -6.63 8.52
C ASN A 55 -9.99 -7.82 9.43
N ARG A 56 -9.65 -7.56 10.70
CA ARG A 56 -9.42 -8.59 11.71
C ARG A 56 -10.60 -8.73 12.67
N TYR A 57 -11.25 -7.62 13.04
CA TYR A 57 -12.21 -7.61 14.15
C TYR A 57 -13.64 -7.23 13.75
N GLU A 58 -13.82 -6.36 12.76
CA GLU A 58 -15.08 -5.67 12.48
C GLU A 58 -15.23 -5.47 10.97
N TRP A 59 -15.35 -6.58 10.21
CA TRP A 59 -15.36 -6.51 8.76
C TRP A 59 -16.46 -5.57 8.24
N ASP A 60 -16.00 -4.48 7.62
CA ASP A 60 -16.80 -3.54 6.85
C ASP A 60 -16.15 -3.40 5.47
N GLY A 61 -16.79 -3.96 4.45
CA GLY A 61 -16.27 -3.96 3.08
C GLY A 61 -16.20 -2.56 2.46
N ASN A 62 -17.17 -1.69 2.78
CA ASN A 62 -17.20 -0.32 2.25
C ASN A 62 -16.08 0.51 2.85
N TYR A 63 -15.92 0.43 4.17
CA TYR A 63 -14.85 1.13 4.86
C TYR A 63 -13.46 0.57 4.50
N SER A 64 -13.34 -0.74 4.32
CA SER A 64 -12.11 -1.36 3.78
C SER A 64 -11.77 -0.83 2.39
N ASN A 65 -12.74 -0.78 1.47
CA ASN A 65 -12.52 -0.23 0.12
C ASN A 65 -12.10 1.25 0.18
N TYR A 66 -12.71 2.04 1.06
CA TYR A 66 -12.31 3.43 1.30
C TYR A 66 -10.84 3.54 1.73
N LEU A 67 -10.41 2.75 2.71
CA LEU A 67 -9.02 2.77 3.19
C LEU A 67 -8.04 2.30 2.10
N VAL A 68 -8.39 1.27 1.33
CA VAL A 68 -7.59 0.80 0.20
C VAL A 68 -7.42 1.90 -0.86
N LYS A 69 -8.49 2.61 -1.22
CA LYS A 69 -8.43 3.74 -2.16
C LYS A 69 -7.53 4.88 -1.65
N ARG A 70 -7.61 5.17 -0.35
CA ARG A 70 -6.75 6.17 0.30
C ARG A 70 -5.28 5.78 0.27
N LEU A 71 -4.95 4.53 0.60
CA LEU A 71 -3.58 3.99 0.51
C LEU A 71 -3.06 4.06 -0.93
N LYS A 72 -3.86 3.59 -1.90
CA LYS A 72 -3.49 3.60 -3.31
C LYS A 72 -3.09 4.99 -3.80
N LYS A 73 -3.83 6.04 -3.39
CA LYS A 73 -3.50 7.42 -3.75
C LYS A 73 -2.11 7.84 -3.26
N GLY A 74 -1.72 7.51 -2.03
CA GLY A 74 -0.39 7.85 -1.53
C GLY A 74 0.72 7.06 -2.24
N PHE A 75 0.46 5.79 -2.55
CA PHE A 75 1.41 4.96 -3.30
C PHE A 75 1.60 5.39 -4.75
N GLN A 76 0.56 5.92 -5.41
CA GLN A 76 0.70 6.50 -6.76
C GLN A 76 1.67 7.68 -6.76
N VAL A 77 1.62 8.56 -5.76
CA VAL A 77 2.54 9.70 -5.66
C VAL A 77 3.97 9.23 -5.36
N ILE A 78 4.14 8.20 -4.54
CA ILE A 78 5.47 7.59 -4.32
C ILE A 78 6.01 6.97 -5.62
N GLU A 79 5.17 6.27 -6.38
CA GLU A 79 5.55 5.66 -7.67
C GLU A 79 5.98 6.71 -8.70
N GLU A 80 5.23 7.81 -8.82
CA GLU A 80 5.59 8.96 -9.66
C GLU A 80 6.92 9.58 -9.22
N TYR A 81 7.13 9.75 -7.91
CA TYR A 81 8.37 10.33 -7.37
C TYR A 81 9.62 9.50 -7.71
N ILE A 82 9.53 8.18 -7.59
CA ILE A 82 10.69 7.31 -7.84
C ILE A 82 10.90 7.01 -9.33
N GLN A 83 10.03 7.47 -10.22
CA GLN A 83 10.15 7.18 -11.64
C GLN A 83 11.48 7.70 -12.20
N GLY A 84 12.28 6.80 -12.80
CA GLY A 84 13.60 7.12 -13.33
C GLY A 84 14.72 7.20 -12.30
N ARG A 85 14.45 6.85 -11.03
CA ARG A 85 15.44 6.83 -9.93
C ARG A 85 15.99 5.42 -9.72
N GLU A 86 16.99 5.05 -10.52
CA GLU A 86 17.63 3.72 -10.43
C GLU A 86 18.26 3.44 -9.07
N ASP A 87 18.69 4.50 -8.36
CA ASP A 87 19.19 4.46 -6.98
C ASP A 87 18.17 3.85 -5.99
N LEU A 88 16.88 3.90 -6.33
CA LEU A 88 15.77 3.42 -5.51
C LEU A 88 15.24 2.05 -5.95
N TYR A 89 16.04 1.23 -6.65
CA TYR A 89 15.61 -0.08 -7.20
C TYR A 89 14.91 -1.00 -6.18
N LEU A 90 15.33 -1.00 -4.91
CA LEU A 90 14.68 -1.80 -3.87
C LEU A 90 13.26 -1.30 -3.56
N ILE A 91 13.05 0.01 -3.62
CA ILE A 91 11.74 0.64 -3.44
C ILE A 91 10.84 0.29 -4.63
N HIS A 92 11.34 0.35 -5.86
CA HIS A 92 10.62 -0.11 -7.06
C HIS A 92 10.09 -1.55 -6.90
N GLY A 93 10.94 -2.49 -6.47
CA GLY A 93 10.53 -3.88 -6.29
C GLY A 93 9.41 -4.06 -5.25
N ARG A 94 9.46 -3.30 -4.14
CA ARG A 94 8.41 -3.34 -3.12
C ARG A 94 7.11 -2.72 -3.60
N LEU A 95 7.18 -1.58 -4.28
CA LEU A 95 6.00 -0.94 -4.88
C LEU A 95 5.31 -1.84 -5.90
N TYR A 96 6.07 -2.56 -6.74
CA TYR A 96 5.50 -3.53 -7.67
C TYR A 96 4.62 -4.57 -6.95
N THR A 97 5.10 -5.07 -5.81
CA THR A 97 4.37 -6.08 -5.02
C THR A 97 3.09 -5.50 -4.40
N ILE A 98 3.18 -4.28 -3.86
CA ILE A 98 2.03 -3.57 -3.28
C ILE A 98 0.98 -3.24 -4.36
N ASN A 99 1.41 -2.81 -5.54
CA ASN A 99 0.53 -2.53 -6.68
C ASN A 99 -0.23 -3.78 -7.13
N LYS A 100 0.42 -4.95 -7.12
CA LYS A 100 -0.28 -6.23 -7.34
C LYS A 100 -1.33 -6.49 -6.25
N GLY A 101 -1.02 -6.19 -4.98
CA GLY A 101 -1.98 -6.26 -3.88
C GLY A 101 -3.22 -5.38 -4.10
N PHE A 102 -3.03 -4.12 -4.53
CA PHE A 102 -4.14 -3.24 -4.89
C PHE A 102 -5.00 -3.79 -6.04
N MET A 103 -4.38 -4.35 -7.08
CA MET A 103 -5.11 -4.95 -8.20
C MET A 103 -5.97 -6.14 -7.78
N LEU A 104 -5.45 -7.01 -6.89
CA LEU A 104 -6.17 -8.20 -6.42
C LEU A 104 -7.46 -7.88 -5.64
N LEU A 105 -7.52 -6.71 -5.02
CA LEU A 105 -8.69 -6.20 -4.31
C LEU A 105 -9.69 -5.53 -5.26
N ASN A 106 -9.21 -4.80 -6.27
CA ASN A 106 -10.08 -4.16 -7.27
C ASN A 106 -10.73 -5.16 -8.24
N ASN A 107 -10.09 -6.30 -8.51
CA ASN A 107 -10.64 -7.32 -9.42
C ASN A 107 -11.89 -8.04 -8.85
N GLY A 108 -12.35 -7.69 -7.64
CA GLY A 108 -13.68 -8.07 -7.15
C GLY A 108 -14.84 -7.23 -7.72
N GLU A 109 -14.55 -6.09 -8.37
CA GLU A 109 -15.55 -5.25 -9.05
C GLU A 109 -15.75 -5.63 -10.54
N ASN A 110 -14.81 -6.38 -11.15
CA ASN A 110 -14.90 -6.87 -12.54
C ASN A 110 -15.24 -8.36 -12.60
N GLY A 111 -16.31 -8.76 -11.91
CA GLY A 111 -16.89 -10.08 -12.07
C GLY A 111 -17.55 -10.21 -13.44
N GLU A 112 -16.76 -10.36 -14.50
CA GLU A 112 -17.17 -10.98 -15.76
C GLU A 112 -15.91 -11.39 -16.55
N PRO A 113 -15.70 -12.68 -16.84
CA PRO A 113 -14.96 -13.05 -18.02
C PRO A 113 -15.82 -12.67 -19.23
N SER A 114 -15.36 -11.72 -20.02
CA SER A 114 -15.85 -11.51 -21.37
C SER A 114 -15.46 -12.73 -22.22
N GLU A 115 -16.48 -13.51 -22.58
CA GLU A 115 -16.59 -14.62 -23.55
C GLU A 115 -15.65 -15.82 -23.44
#